data_AF-A0A2M7NJ81-F1
#
_entry.id   AF-A0A2M7NJ81-F1
#
_cell.length_a   1.000
_cell.length_b   1.000
_cell.length_c   1.000
_cell.angle_alpha   90.00
_cell.angle_beta   90.00
_cell.angle_gamma   90.00
#
_symmetry.space_group_name_H-M   'P 1'
#
loop_
_entity.id
_entity.type
_entity.pdbx_description
1 polymer ?
#
loop_
_entity_poly.entity_id
_entity_poly.type
_entity_poly.pdbx_seq_one_letter_code
_entity_poly.pdbx_strand_id
1 'polypeptide(L)'
;MNYNTHKLNSQNHSHIIGRQDSVTGNAIKVNDEVVFCSACQSVFLKESWEDINKEHCNQTETLGFVPLQEKKIKIEKKESLLFEITPNTKKYRQSIIFSYFCLFFCTLAAIVIAFKLLTNENLEITKKIIGLSLIPLYEIGVIFGLRNFNKNAKKECHIGIIPLQLYQDKIILFDKLYKWEESEGIAYKSNIDTIVDKTNIPNKLEIYVKNEILDINLPSKYPHNTKLLTKLVQLSEYIKVDFYTDDKKEYQFIKEKEENYEINIILTKKRPFY
;
A
#
# COMPACT_ATOMS: atom_id res chain seq x y z
N MET A 1 42.28 -32.86 29.79
CA MET A 1 41.46 -31.73 29.31
C MET A 1 40.00 -32.12 29.50
N ASN A 2 39.24 -31.32 30.25
CA ASN A 2 37.83 -31.57 30.50
C ASN A 2 37.01 -30.88 29.41
N TYR A 3 36.20 -31.65 28.69
CA TYR A 3 35.20 -31.13 27.76
C TYR A 3 33.81 -31.50 28.28
N ASN A 4 32.81 -30.72 27.91
CA ASN A 4 31.44 -30.86 28.38
C ASN A 4 30.70 -31.84 27.47
N THR A 5 30.16 -32.90 28.08
CA THR A 5 29.28 -33.86 27.40
C THR A 5 27.85 -33.66 27.85
N HIS A 6 26.92 -33.85 26.90
CA HIS A 6 25.49 -33.71 27.13
C HIS A 6 24.78 -34.99 26.75
N LYS A 7 24.04 -35.58 27.69
CA LYS A 7 23.22 -36.75 27.42
C LYS A 7 21.86 -36.33 26.87
N LEU A 8 21.50 -36.84 25.69
CA LEU A 8 20.27 -36.43 25.03
C LEU A 8 19.03 -37.16 25.57
N ASN A 9 17.94 -36.41 25.75
CA ASN A 9 16.64 -36.91 26.18
C ASN A 9 15.59 -36.38 25.20
N SER A 10 14.65 -37.24 24.79
CA SER A 10 13.57 -36.90 23.85
C SER A 10 12.69 -35.74 24.31
N GLN A 11 12.54 -35.53 25.62
CA GLN A 11 11.69 -34.47 26.16
C GLN A 11 12.27 -33.06 25.97
N ASN A 12 13.59 -32.91 26.17
CA ASN A 12 14.24 -31.59 26.23
C ASN A 12 15.12 -31.29 25.01
N HIS A 13 15.49 -32.31 24.24
CA HIS A 13 16.48 -32.19 23.15
C HIS A 13 15.93 -32.65 21.79
N SER A 14 14.61 -32.54 21.59
CA SER A 14 13.94 -32.95 20.34
C SER A 14 14.47 -32.21 19.10
N HIS A 15 15.00 -30.99 19.26
CA HIS A 15 15.61 -30.20 18.18
C HIS A 15 17.01 -30.64 17.80
N ILE A 16 17.67 -31.46 18.61
CA ILE A 16 19.01 -32.02 18.35
C ILE A 16 18.92 -33.45 17.80
N ILE A 17 17.95 -34.23 18.30
CA ILE A 17 17.72 -35.61 17.85
C ILE A 17 17.37 -35.61 16.35
N GLY A 18 18.07 -36.44 15.58
CA GLY A 18 17.95 -36.51 14.12
C GLY A 18 18.89 -35.58 13.35
N ARG A 19 19.65 -34.69 14.02
CA ARG A 19 20.80 -34.02 13.39
C ARG A 19 21.90 -35.05 13.10
N GLN A 20 22.78 -34.71 12.17
CA GLN A 20 23.91 -35.56 11.82
C GLN A 20 25.16 -35.13 12.56
N ASP A 21 25.93 -36.11 13.03
CA ASP A 21 27.29 -35.92 13.48
C ASP A 21 28.13 -35.31 12.35
N SER A 22 28.88 -34.26 12.67
CA SER A 22 29.58 -33.47 11.64
C SER A 22 30.84 -34.16 11.08
N VAL A 23 31.28 -35.28 11.67
CA VAL A 23 32.44 -36.08 11.24
C VAL A 23 31.99 -37.36 10.55
N THR A 24 31.11 -38.13 11.20
CA THR A 24 30.68 -39.46 10.74
C THR A 24 29.42 -39.44 9.89
N GLY A 25 28.64 -38.35 9.93
CA GLY A 25 27.33 -38.28 9.26
C GLY A 25 26.25 -39.13 9.92
N ASN A 26 26.56 -39.81 11.03
CA ASN A 26 25.61 -40.63 11.77
C ASN A 26 24.51 -39.77 12.38
N ALA A 27 23.27 -40.25 12.31
CA ALA A 27 22.16 -39.57 12.94
C ALA A 27 22.25 -39.69 14.46
N ILE A 28 22.11 -38.55 15.14
CA ILE A 28 22.10 -38.45 16.59
C ILE A 28 20.76 -38.94 17.13
N LYS A 29 20.81 -39.84 18.11
CA LYS A 29 19.65 -40.54 18.69
C LYS A 29 19.42 -40.14 20.15
N VAL A 30 18.28 -40.58 20.67
CA VAL A 30 17.94 -40.45 22.09
C VAL A 30 18.94 -41.27 22.90
N ASN A 31 19.37 -40.73 24.05
CA ASN A 31 20.38 -41.28 24.96
C ASN A 31 21.84 -41.23 24.48
N ASP A 32 22.12 -40.70 23.30
CA ASP A 32 23.50 -40.46 22.86
C ASP A 32 24.15 -39.36 23.73
N GLU A 33 25.46 -39.51 23.95
CA GLU A 33 26.30 -38.45 24.53
C GLU A 33 26.89 -37.62 23.40
N VAL A 34 26.61 -36.32 23.43
CA VAL A 34 27.08 -35.39 22.41
C VAL A 34 27.90 -34.25 23.00
N VAL A 35 28.73 -33.66 22.15
CA VAL A 35 29.58 -32.52 22.42
C VAL A 35 29.23 -31.42 21.42
N PHE A 36 29.20 -30.17 21.90
CA PHE A 36 28.97 -29.00 21.05
C PHE A 36 30.22 -28.13 21.01
N CYS A 37 30.70 -27.81 19.82
CA CYS A 37 31.82 -26.87 19.66
C CYS A 37 31.40 -25.46 20.10
N SER A 38 32.22 -24.76 20.91
CA SER A 38 31.86 -23.41 21.37
C SER A 38 31.90 -22.35 20.26
N ALA A 39 32.68 -22.54 19.19
CA ALA A 39 32.83 -21.58 18.11
C ALA A 39 31.67 -21.64 17.10
N CYS A 40 31.34 -22.83 16.60
CA CYS A 40 30.36 -23.00 15.52
C CYS A 40 29.05 -23.66 15.96
N GLN A 41 28.94 -24.13 17.21
CA GLN A 41 27.77 -24.82 17.75
C GLN A 41 27.40 -26.13 17.02
N SER A 42 28.30 -26.65 16.18
CA SER A 42 28.17 -27.97 15.57
C SER A 42 28.15 -29.06 16.63
N VAL A 43 27.39 -30.12 16.34
CA VAL A 43 27.17 -31.26 17.24
C VAL A 43 27.96 -32.47 16.78
N PHE A 44 28.56 -33.15 17.76
CA PHE A 44 29.38 -34.34 17.57
C PHE A 44 28.95 -35.39 18.60
N LEU A 45 28.90 -36.65 18.20
CA LEU A 45 28.92 -37.77 19.12
C LEU A 45 30.23 -37.72 19.91
N LYS A 46 30.17 -38.10 21.18
CA LYS A 46 31.35 -38.13 22.04
C LYS A 46 32.50 -38.92 21.41
N GLU A 47 32.21 -40.09 20.85
CA GLU A 47 33.19 -40.93 20.17
C GLU A 47 33.86 -40.19 19.00
N SER A 48 33.05 -39.55 18.15
CA SER A 48 33.54 -38.77 17.01
C SER A 48 34.36 -37.55 17.42
N TRP A 49 34.04 -36.92 18.56
CA TRP A 49 34.85 -35.84 19.14
C TRP A 49 36.22 -36.34 19.62
N GLU A 50 36.27 -37.55 20.19
CA GLU A 50 37.53 -38.18 20.59
C GLU A 50 38.39 -38.57 19.38
N ASP A 51 37.76 -39.04 18.30
CA ASP A 51 38.43 -39.42 17.05
C ASP A 51 39.11 -38.23 16.35
N ILE A 52 38.59 -37.02 16.50
CA ILE A 52 39.20 -35.79 15.96
C ILE A 52 40.17 -35.11 16.94
N ASN A 53 40.76 -35.88 17.86
CA ASN A 53 41.69 -35.39 18.88
C ASN A 53 41.12 -34.27 19.76
N LYS A 54 39.79 -34.22 19.93
CA LYS A 54 39.09 -33.23 20.78
C LYS A 54 39.30 -31.78 20.33
N GLU A 55 39.53 -31.58 19.03
CA GLU A 55 39.76 -30.26 18.45
C GLU A 55 38.85 -30.01 17.25
N HIS A 56 38.20 -28.84 17.22
CA HIS A 56 37.43 -28.37 16.08
C HIS A 56 37.41 -26.85 16.05
N CYS A 57 37.43 -26.24 14.85
CA CYS A 57 37.57 -24.79 14.69
C CYS A 57 38.81 -24.21 15.40
N ASN A 58 39.94 -24.95 15.40
CA ASN A 58 41.20 -24.56 16.05
C ASN A 58 41.09 -24.32 17.56
N GLN A 59 40.17 -25.02 18.23
CA GLN A 59 39.98 -24.96 19.68
C GLN A 59 39.51 -26.30 20.24
N THR A 60 39.72 -26.48 21.54
CA THR A 60 39.26 -27.66 22.30
C THR A 60 38.06 -27.36 23.20
N GLU A 61 37.54 -26.13 23.16
CA GLU A 61 36.45 -25.68 24.02
C GLU A 61 35.08 -26.16 23.53
N THR A 62 34.23 -26.48 24.50
CA THR A 62 32.91 -27.07 24.25
C THR A 62 31.85 -26.40 25.12
N LEU A 63 30.64 -26.24 24.61
CA LEU A 63 29.57 -25.57 25.34
C LEU A 63 29.16 -26.35 26.58
N GLY A 64 29.05 -25.64 27.71
CA GLY A 64 28.55 -26.20 28.98
C GLY A 64 27.04 -26.38 29.03
N PHE A 65 26.32 -26.05 27.95
CA PHE A 65 24.87 -26.17 27.83
C PHE A 65 24.49 -26.63 26.42
N VAL A 66 23.29 -27.20 26.28
CA VAL A 66 22.72 -27.58 24.99
C VAL A 66 22.13 -26.33 24.31
N PRO A 67 22.56 -25.94 23.10
CA PRO A 67 22.00 -24.80 22.38
C PRO A 67 20.49 -24.94 22.20
N LEU A 68 19.72 -23.87 22.43
CA LEU A 68 18.28 -23.86 22.21
C LEU A 68 17.95 -23.84 20.70
N GLN A 69 16.79 -24.35 20.33
CA GLN A 69 16.30 -24.27 18.96
C GLN A 69 16.26 -22.80 18.51
N GLU A 70 17.01 -22.46 17.46
CA GLU A 70 16.90 -21.16 16.81
C GLU A 70 15.42 -20.99 16.40
N LYS A 71 14.76 -19.98 16.98
CA LYS A 71 13.43 -19.58 16.50
C LYS A 71 13.62 -19.17 15.05
N LYS A 72 13.14 -20.00 14.11
CA LYS A 72 13.03 -19.61 12.70
C LYS A 72 12.10 -18.40 12.65
N ILE A 73 12.68 -17.20 12.69
CA ILE A 73 11.96 -15.97 12.41
C ILE A 73 11.59 -16.09 10.93
N LYS A 74 10.36 -16.51 10.65
CA LYS A 74 9.76 -16.30 9.33
C LYS A 74 9.67 -14.79 9.15
N ILE A 75 10.68 -14.21 8.52
CA ILE A 75 10.58 -12.85 7.99
C ILE A 75 9.67 -12.98 6.77
N GLU A 76 8.36 -12.96 6.99
CA GLU A 76 7.42 -12.69 5.91
C GLU A 76 7.71 -11.25 5.48
N LYS A 77 8.32 -11.08 4.31
CA LYS A 77 8.56 -9.78 3.69
C LYS A 77 7.20 -9.16 3.40
N LYS A 78 6.65 -8.46 4.39
CA LYS A 78 5.37 -7.77 4.27
C LYS A 78 5.57 -6.66 3.25
N GLU A 79 5.00 -6.84 2.06
CA GLU A 79 5.01 -5.81 1.02
C GLU A 79 4.43 -4.53 1.63
N SER A 80 5.30 -3.54 1.88
CA SER A 80 4.87 -2.29 2.47
C SER A 80 4.41 -1.37 1.36
N LEU A 81 3.10 -1.10 1.33
CA LEU A 81 2.50 -0.10 0.46
C LEU A 81 3.03 1.26 0.89
N LEU A 82 3.90 1.86 0.07
CA LEU A 82 4.49 3.17 0.33
C LEU A 82 3.47 4.26 0.04
N PHE A 83 2.74 4.11 -1.07
CA PHE A 83 1.85 5.13 -1.57
C PHE A 83 0.67 4.53 -2.32
N GLU A 84 -0.48 5.16 -2.19
CA GLU A 84 -1.68 4.82 -2.93
C GLU A 84 -2.43 6.12 -3.22
N ILE A 85 -2.62 6.40 -4.51
CA ILE A 85 -3.63 7.33 -4.99
C ILE A 85 -4.83 6.47 -5.37
N THR A 86 -5.70 6.22 -4.39
CA THR A 86 -7.03 5.73 -4.70
C THR A 86 -7.97 6.91 -4.91
N PRO A 87 -8.87 6.82 -5.90
CA PRO A 87 -10.03 7.71 -5.92
C PRO A 87 -10.70 7.66 -4.55
N ASN A 88 -11.21 8.79 -4.06
CA ASN A 88 -11.97 8.81 -2.81
C ASN A 88 -13.34 8.15 -3.02
N THR A 89 -13.32 6.84 -3.25
CA THR A 89 -14.49 6.01 -3.52
C THR A 89 -15.42 5.97 -2.32
N LYS A 90 -14.93 6.27 -1.11
CA LYS A 90 -15.77 6.37 0.09
C LYS A 90 -16.79 7.50 -0.01
N LYS A 91 -16.38 8.70 -0.44
CA LYS A 91 -17.32 9.83 -0.62
C LYS A 91 -18.30 9.58 -1.77
N TYR A 92 -17.81 9.00 -2.87
CA TYR A 92 -18.65 8.62 -4.01
C TYR A 92 -19.70 7.57 -3.61
N ARG A 93 -19.26 6.51 -2.91
CA ARG A 93 -20.14 5.46 -2.41
C ARG A 93 -21.16 6.00 -1.40
N GLN A 94 -20.75 6.92 -0.52
CA GLN A 94 -21.68 7.59 0.39
C GLN A 94 -22.73 8.42 -0.34
N SER A 95 -22.35 9.15 -1.40
CA SER A 95 -23.30 9.92 -2.21
C SER A 95 -24.28 9.03 -2.95
N ILE A 96 -23.83 7.89 -3.50
CA ILE A 96 -24.70 6.90 -4.14
C ILE A 96 -25.67 6.28 -3.13
N ILE A 97 -25.17 5.86 -1.96
CA ILE A 97 -26.01 5.29 -0.90
C ILE A 97 -27.05 6.31 -0.44
N PHE A 98 -26.67 7.58 -0.26
CA PHE A 98 -27.59 8.64 0.11
C PHE A 98 -28.66 8.88 -0.96
N SER A 99 -28.30 8.84 -2.25
CA SER A 99 -29.25 8.91 -3.37
C SER A 99 -30.28 7.78 -3.32
N TYR A 100 -29.84 6.53 -3.16
CA TYR A 100 -30.75 5.39 -3.03
C TYR A 100 -31.62 5.48 -1.77
N PHE A 101 -31.05 5.96 -0.66
CA PHE A 101 -31.79 6.20 0.57
C PHE A 101 -32.90 7.24 0.35
N CYS A 102 -32.60 8.38 -0.27
CA CYS A 102 -33.63 9.38 -0.60
C CYS A 102 -34.73 8.81 -1.50
N LEU A 103 -34.38 8.05 -2.54
CA LEU A 103 -35.37 7.39 -3.41
C LEU A 103 -36.28 6.43 -2.62
N PHE A 104 -35.71 5.65 -1.70
CA PHE A 104 -36.47 4.73 -0.85
C PHE A 104 -37.47 5.45 0.08
N PHE A 105 -37.10 6.57 0.68
CA PHE A 105 -38.03 7.34 1.53
C PHE A 105 -39.11 8.04 0.71
N CYS A 106 -38.80 8.51 -0.50
CA CYS A 106 -39.79 9.08 -1.40
C CYS A 106 -40.84 8.04 -1.83
N THR A 107 -40.43 6.80 -2.13
CA THR A 107 -41.37 5.72 -2.49
C THR A 107 -42.24 5.31 -1.31
N LEU A 108 -41.67 5.19 -0.10
CA LEU A 108 -42.45 4.90 1.11
C LEU A 108 -43.50 5.98 1.39
N ALA A 109 -43.14 7.26 1.30
CA ALA A 109 -44.07 8.36 1.50
C ALA A 109 -45.22 8.32 0.48
N ALA A 110 -44.92 8.02 -0.79
CA ALA A 110 -45.93 7.87 -1.84
C ALA A 110 -46.90 6.71 -1.56
N ILE A 111 -46.40 5.57 -1.07
CA ILE A 111 -47.23 4.42 -0.67
C ILE A 111 -48.17 4.79 0.47
N VAL A 112 -47.69 5.48 1.50
CA VAL A 112 -48.52 5.90 2.65
C VAL A 112 -49.63 6.86 2.22
N ILE A 113 -49.30 7.82 1.34
CA ILE A 113 -50.29 8.74 0.77
C ILE A 113 -51.33 7.98 -0.05
N ALA A 114 -50.89 7.07 -0.94
CA ALA A 114 -51.78 6.26 -1.75
C ALA A 114 -52.71 5.39 -0.90
N PHE A 115 -52.22 4.83 0.21
CA PHE A 115 -53.01 4.02 1.12
C PHE A 115 -54.10 4.84 1.83
N LYS A 116 -53.76 6.03 2.36
CA LYS A 116 -54.74 6.97 2.94
C LYS A 116 -55.80 7.42 1.94
N LEU A 117 -55.40 7.54 0.67
CA LEU A 117 -56.28 7.95 -0.41
C LEU A 117 -57.21 6.81 -0.87
N LEU A 118 -56.76 5.55 -0.84
CA LEU A 118 -57.59 4.37 -1.12
C LEU A 118 -58.69 4.14 -0.07
N THR A 119 -58.48 4.58 1.16
CA THR A 119 -59.50 4.51 2.22
C THR A 119 -60.58 5.60 2.11
N ASN A 120 -60.48 6.51 1.14
CA ASN A 120 -61.45 7.58 0.93
C ASN A 120 -62.47 7.18 -0.15
N GLU A 121 -63.77 7.41 0.08
CA GLU A 121 -64.87 6.86 -0.74
C GLU A 121 -64.91 7.36 -2.19
N ASN A 122 -64.22 8.45 -2.52
CA ASN A 122 -64.15 9.02 -3.87
C ASN A 122 -62.98 8.45 -4.71
N LEU A 123 -63.05 7.15 -5.02
CA LEU A 123 -61.97 6.39 -5.66
C LEU A 123 -61.58 6.90 -7.08
N GLU A 124 -62.53 7.38 -7.89
CA GLU A 124 -62.25 7.80 -9.28
C GLU A 124 -61.47 9.11 -9.40
N ILE A 125 -61.89 10.13 -8.65
CA ILE A 125 -61.22 11.45 -8.65
C ILE A 125 -59.81 11.29 -8.08
N THR A 126 -59.69 10.45 -7.06
CA THR A 126 -58.42 10.16 -6.38
C THR A 126 -57.44 9.44 -7.30
N LYS A 127 -57.88 8.45 -8.10
CA LYS A 127 -57.04 7.80 -9.12
C LYS A 127 -56.48 8.78 -10.16
N LYS A 128 -57.31 9.72 -10.64
CA LYS A 128 -56.86 10.75 -11.60
C LYS A 128 -55.84 11.72 -10.98
N ILE A 129 -56.04 12.17 -9.75
CA ILE A 129 -55.12 13.07 -9.05
C ILE A 129 -53.78 12.38 -8.76
N ILE A 130 -53.79 11.11 -8.35
CA ILE A 130 -52.59 10.30 -8.10
C ILE A 130 -51.76 10.13 -9.38
N GLY A 131 -52.40 9.78 -10.50
CA GLY A 131 -51.73 9.60 -11.79
C GLY A 131 -51.09 10.88 -12.33
N LEU A 132 -51.72 12.05 -12.11
CA LEU A 132 -51.23 13.34 -12.58
C LEU A 132 -50.13 13.96 -11.70
N SER A 133 -50.06 13.63 -10.40
CA SER A 133 -49.16 14.32 -9.45
C SER A 133 -47.89 13.53 -9.10
N LEU A 134 -47.95 12.20 -9.03
CA LEU A 134 -46.81 11.40 -8.55
C LEU A 134 -45.78 11.08 -9.64
N ILE A 135 -46.22 10.88 -10.87
CA ILE A 135 -45.33 10.54 -11.99
C ILE A 135 -44.35 11.69 -12.29
N PRO A 136 -44.80 12.97 -12.41
CA PRO A 136 -43.88 14.07 -12.70
C PRO A 136 -42.89 14.35 -11.56
N LEU A 137 -43.31 14.19 -10.30
CA LEU A 137 -42.44 14.41 -9.14
C LEU A 137 -41.35 13.33 -9.04
N TYR A 138 -41.67 12.08 -9.35
CA TYR A 138 -40.69 11.00 -9.42
C TYR A 138 -39.67 11.27 -10.54
N GLU A 139 -40.13 11.62 -11.74
CA GLU A 139 -39.23 11.91 -12.87
C GLU A 139 -38.35 13.13 -12.61
N ILE A 140 -38.90 14.22 -12.03
CA ILE A 140 -38.12 15.40 -11.66
C ILE A 140 -37.08 15.05 -10.59
N GLY A 141 -37.43 14.24 -9.59
CA GLY A 141 -36.50 13.78 -8.55
C GLY A 141 -35.36 12.95 -9.11
N VAL A 142 -35.66 12.01 -10.02
CA VAL A 142 -34.66 11.19 -10.72
C VAL A 142 -33.78 12.06 -11.62
N ILE A 143 -34.36 12.97 -12.42
CA ILE A 143 -33.61 13.87 -13.31
C ILE A 143 -32.73 14.83 -12.51
N PHE A 144 -33.21 15.39 -11.40
CA PHE A 144 -32.44 16.31 -10.55
C PHE A 144 -31.32 15.56 -9.82
N GLY A 145 -31.61 14.35 -9.32
CA GLY A 145 -30.62 13.43 -8.76
C GLY A 145 -29.53 13.10 -9.78
N LEU A 146 -29.91 12.67 -10.98
CA LEU A 146 -28.98 12.36 -12.07
C LEU A 146 -28.21 13.60 -12.57
N ARG A 147 -28.82 14.80 -12.60
CA ARG A 147 -28.12 16.04 -13.01
C ARG A 147 -27.11 16.49 -11.97
N ASN A 148 -27.46 16.50 -10.68
CA ASN A 148 -26.51 16.84 -9.62
C ASN A 148 -25.43 15.78 -9.49
N PHE A 149 -25.79 14.50 -9.64
CA PHE A 149 -24.85 13.40 -9.74
C PHE A 149 -23.91 13.59 -10.92
N ASN A 150 -24.40 13.88 -12.12
CA ASN A 150 -23.55 14.07 -13.31
C ASN A 150 -22.70 15.35 -13.21
N LYS A 151 -23.18 16.44 -12.58
CA LYS A 151 -22.36 17.65 -12.35
C LYS A 151 -21.24 17.41 -11.34
N ASN A 152 -21.53 16.71 -10.24
CA ASN A 152 -20.53 16.40 -9.21
C ASN A 152 -19.60 15.28 -9.67
N ALA A 153 -20.15 14.24 -10.31
CA ALA A 153 -19.40 13.20 -10.97
C ALA A 153 -18.52 13.81 -12.05
N LYS A 154 -18.99 14.60 -13.03
CA LYS A 154 -18.08 15.24 -14.01
C LYS A 154 -17.01 16.11 -13.34
N LYS A 155 -17.33 16.89 -12.30
CA LYS A 155 -16.31 17.67 -11.57
C LYS A 155 -15.29 16.80 -10.84
N GLU A 156 -15.65 15.59 -10.40
CA GLU A 156 -14.77 14.63 -9.72
C GLU A 156 -14.20 13.55 -10.67
N CYS A 157 -14.75 13.40 -11.88
CA CYS A 157 -14.53 12.32 -12.85
C CYS A 157 -13.93 12.86 -14.17
N HIS A 158 -13.68 14.17 -14.27
CA HIS A 158 -12.64 14.71 -15.15
C HIS A 158 -11.23 14.22 -14.77
N ILE A 159 -11.12 13.48 -13.66
CA ILE A 159 -9.96 12.69 -13.34
C ILE A 159 -10.31 11.27 -13.80
N GLY A 160 -9.69 10.79 -14.88
CA GLY A 160 -9.48 9.36 -15.03
C GLY A 160 -8.57 8.96 -13.87
N ILE A 161 -9.14 8.63 -12.71
CA ILE A 161 -8.37 8.37 -11.49
C ILE A 161 -7.77 6.98 -11.66
N ILE A 162 -6.60 6.98 -12.26
CA ILE A 162 -5.71 5.84 -12.39
C ILE A 162 -5.35 5.41 -10.97
N PRO A 163 -5.75 4.22 -10.50
CA PRO A 163 -5.26 3.72 -9.23
C PRO A 163 -3.74 3.55 -9.39
N LEU A 164 -2.99 4.39 -8.68
CA LEU A 164 -1.53 4.32 -8.61
C LEU A 164 -1.16 3.82 -7.22
N GLN A 165 -0.59 2.63 -7.15
CA GLN A 165 -0.04 2.07 -5.91
C GLN A 165 1.47 1.91 -6.09
N LEU A 166 2.25 2.48 -5.17
CA LEU A 166 3.70 2.32 -5.14
C LEU A 166 4.06 1.48 -3.92
N TYR A 167 4.83 0.44 -4.17
CA TYR A 167 5.39 -0.49 -3.20
C TYR A 167 6.92 -0.31 -3.16
N GLN A 168 7.57 -0.95 -2.20
CA GLN A 168 9.03 -0.91 -2.11
C GLN A 168 9.77 -1.44 -3.34
N ASP A 169 9.19 -2.35 -4.11
CA ASP A 169 9.85 -3.01 -5.25
C ASP A 169 9.07 -2.89 -6.58
N LYS A 170 7.88 -2.30 -6.59
CA LYS A 170 7.00 -2.26 -7.75
C LYS A 170 6.04 -1.06 -7.74
N ILE A 171 5.57 -0.71 -8.93
CA ILE A 171 4.49 0.23 -9.22
C ILE A 171 3.33 -0.59 -9.78
N ILE A 172 2.13 -0.41 -9.24
CA ILE A 172 0.90 -0.92 -9.83
C ILE A 172 0.10 0.26 -10.38
N LEU A 173 -0.21 0.19 -11.67
CA LEU A 173 -0.92 1.23 -12.40
C LEU A 173 -1.93 0.57 -13.34
N PHE A 174 -3.22 0.87 -13.17
CA PHE A 174 -4.30 0.23 -13.96
C PHE A 174 -4.21 -1.31 -13.96
N ASP A 175 -3.92 -1.91 -12.82
CA ASP A 175 -3.73 -3.36 -12.68
C ASP A 175 -2.52 -3.94 -13.45
N LYS A 176 -1.71 -3.09 -14.11
CA LYS A 176 -0.40 -3.47 -14.62
C LYS A 176 0.66 -3.28 -13.55
N LEU A 177 1.53 -4.28 -13.42
CA LEU A 177 2.66 -4.27 -12.50
C LEU A 177 3.93 -3.92 -13.26
N TYR A 178 4.65 -2.93 -12.76
CA TYR A 178 5.97 -2.52 -13.25
C TYR A 178 6.97 -2.65 -12.09
N LYS A 179 8.11 -3.31 -12.31
CA LYS A 179 9.18 -3.32 -11.29
C LYS A 179 9.98 -2.02 -11.34
N TRP A 180 10.64 -1.62 -10.26
CA TRP A 180 11.49 -0.41 -10.27
C TRP A 180 12.62 -0.47 -11.30
N GLU A 181 13.13 -1.68 -11.58
CA GLU A 181 14.11 -1.94 -12.64
C GLU A 181 13.62 -1.52 -14.03
N GLU A 182 12.31 -1.30 -14.19
CA GLU A 182 11.65 -0.94 -15.44
C GLU A 182 11.29 0.54 -15.52
N SER A 183 11.36 1.26 -14.40
CA SER A 183 11.05 2.68 -14.33
C SER A 183 12.32 3.52 -14.43
N GLU A 184 12.31 4.47 -15.34
CA GLU A 184 13.44 5.37 -15.61
C GLU A 184 13.42 6.61 -14.69
N GLY A 185 12.23 6.97 -14.19
CA GLY A 185 12.06 8.08 -13.26
C GLY A 185 10.61 8.50 -13.05
N ILE A 186 10.41 9.44 -12.14
CA ILE A 186 9.14 10.13 -11.90
C ILE A 186 9.39 11.64 -11.97
N ALA A 187 8.56 12.39 -12.69
CA ALA A 187 8.57 13.85 -12.66
C ALA A 187 7.27 14.40 -12.05
N TYR A 188 7.40 15.19 -10.99
CA TYR A 188 6.29 15.93 -10.40
C TYR A 188 6.32 17.39 -10.89
N LYS A 189 5.25 17.83 -11.55
CA LYS A 189 5.10 19.18 -12.10
C LYS A 189 3.92 19.90 -11.44
N SER A 190 4.22 20.95 -10.68
CA SER A 190 3.25 21.82 -10.01
C SER A 190 3.40 23.22 -10.61
N ASN A 191 2.38 23.70 -11.32
CA ASN A 191 2.44 25.01 -11.97
C ASN A 191 1.39 25.94 -11.34
N ILE A 192 1.85 27.06 -10.79
CA ILE A 192 0.99 28.15 -10.34
C ILE A 192 1.09 29.24 -11.41
N ASP A 193 0.40 29.11 -12.56
CA ASP A 193 0.38 30.26 -13.47
C ASP A 193 -0.30 31.41 -12.73
N THR A 194 0.44 32.51 -12.61
CA THR A 194 0.05 33.74 -11.91
C THR A 194 -0.88 34.61 -12.76
N ILE A 195 -1.34 34.14 -13.92
CA ILE A 195 -2.00 34.96 -14.93
C ILE A 195 -3.50 34.67 -14.98
N VAL A 196 -4.21 35.47 -14.16
CA VAL A 196 -5.54 36.06 -14.38
C VAL A 196 -6.79 35.15 -14.47
N ASP A 197 -6.72 33.87 -14.84
CA ASP A 197 -7.89 32.97 -14.77
C ASP A 197 -7.73 31.89 -13.70
N LYS A 198 -8.41 32.11 -12.57
CA LYS A 198 -8.35 31.33 -11.30
C LYS A 198 -8.85 29.88 -11.39
N THR A 199 -8.93 29.27 -12.57
CA THR A 199 -9.54 27.95 -12.72
C THR A 199 -8.54 26.90 -13.16
N ASN A 200 -8.00 26.20 -12.16
CA ASN A 200 -7.49 24.82 -12.25
C ASN A 200 -6.40 24.56 -13.31
N ILE A 201 -5.16 24.95 -13.02
CA ILE A 201 -4.04 24.24 -13.63
C ILE A 201 -3.79 23.00 -12.76
N PRO A 202 -3.93 21.78 -13.29
CA PRO A 202 -3.72 20.57 -12.52
C PRO A 202 -2.22 20.38 -12.27
N ASN A 203 -1.87 19.96 -11.06
CA ASN A 203 -0.55 19.38 -10.82
C ASN A 203 -0.47 18.10 -11.67
N LYS A 204 0.68 17.81 -12.27
CA LYS A 204 0.87 16.66 -13.15
C LYS A 204 1.98 15.77 -12.59
N LEU A 205 1.75 14.47 -12.56
CA LEU A 205 2.77 13.47 -12.27
C LEU A 205 3.03 12.68 -13.55
N GLU A 206 4.26 12.69 -14.02
CA GLU A 206 4.71 11.91 -15.18
C GLU A 206 5.56 10.73 -14.68
N ILE A 207 5.23 9.52 -15.09
CA ILE A 207 6.00 8.32 -14.74
C ILE A 207 6.59 7.75 -16.03
N TYR A 208 7.92 7.61 -16.06
CA TYR A 208 8.67 7.12 -17.23
C TYR A 208 8.99 5.64 -17.02
N VAL A 209 8.42 4.75 -17.84
CA VAL A 209 8.57 3.30 -17.68
C VAL A 209 8.84 2.62 -19.02
N LYS A 210 10.03 2.02 -19.19
CA LYS A 210 10.43 1.16 -20.34
C LYS A 210 9.77 1.53 -21.68
N ASN A 211 9.87 2.81 -22.10
CA ASN A 211 9.32 3.41 -23.33
C ASN A 211 7.88 3.99 -23.30
N GLU A 212 7.20 4.02 -22.16
CA GLU A 212 5.90 4.68 -21.98
C GLU A 212 6.04 5.89 -21.03
N ILE A 213 5.38 7.00 -21.38
CA ILE A 213 5.20 8.15 -20.48
C ILE A 213 3.75 8.14 -20.01
N LEU A 214 3.58 8.03 -18.70
CA LEU A 214 2.27 7.96 -18.07
C LEU A 214 1.96 9.29 -17.40
N ASP A 215 1.02 10.01 -18.00
CA ASP A 215 0.60 11.33 -17.54
C ASP A 215 -0.61 11.23 -16.59
N ILE A 216 -0.39 11.56 -15.32
CA ILE A 216 -1.42 11.55 -14.28
C ILE A 216 -1.72 13.00 -13.88
N ASN A 217 -2.91 13.47 -14.22
CA ASN A 217 -3.40 14.77 -13.75
C ASN A 217 -3.87 14.64 -12.29
N LEU A 218 -3.17 15.33 -11.40
CA LEU A 218 -3.53 15.43 -9.99
C LEU A 218 -4.58 16.54 -9.80
N PRO A 219 -5.54 16.37 -8.88
CA PRO A 219 -6.59 17.34 -8.67
C PRO A 219 -6.03 18.70 -8.22
N SER A 220 -6.63 19.80 -8.67
CA SER A 220 -6.21 21.17 -8.35
C SER A 220 -6.31 21.56 -6.87
N LYS A 221 -6.87 20.68 -6.01
CA LYS A 221 -6.87 20.82 -4.54
C LYS A 221 -5.63 20.22 -3.87
N TYR A 222 -4.63 19.81 -4.65
CA TYR A 222 -3.35 19.31 -4.16
C TYR A 222 -2.22 20.35 -3.98
N PRO A 223 -2.34 21.67 -4.24
CA PRO A 223 -1.22 22.57 -3.96
C PRO A 223 -0.91 22.50 -2.47
N HIS A 224 0.36 22.28 -2.16
CA HIS A 224 0.87 22.04 -0.81
C HIS A 224 0.43 20.74 -0.12
N ASN A 225 0.10 19.67 -0.85
CA ASN A 225 -0.14 18.38 -0.21
C ASN A 225 1.18 17.80 0.32
N THR A 226 1.56 18.24 1.52
CA THR A 226 2.77 17.82 2.23
C THR A 226 2.87 16.30 2.33
N LYS A 227 1.74 15.59 2.46
CA LYS A 227 1.72 14.12 2.50
C LYS A 227 2.13 13.50 1.16
N LEU A 228 1.73 14.07 0.03
CA LEU A 228 2.17 13.64 -1.30
C LEU A 228 3.66 13.91 -1.48
N LEU A 229 4.09 15.15 -1.24
CA LEU A 229 5.48 15.56 -1.40
C LEU A 229 6.42 14.74 -0.49
N THR A 230 6.04 14.48 0.76
CA THR A 230 6.80 13.64 1.69
C THR A 230 7.02 12.24 1.11
N LYS A 231 6.00 11.65 0.49
CA LYS A 231 6.10 10.32 -0.08
C LYS A 231 6.93 10.30 -1.36
N LEU A 232 6.81 11.31 -2.21
CA LEU A 232 7.67 11.47 -3.39
C LEU A 232 9.14 11.64 -3.00
N VAL A 233 9.42 12.40 -1.93
CA VAL A 233 10.76 12.51 -1.34
C VAL A 233 11.25 11.14 -0.85
N GLN A 234 10.46 10.39 -0.09
CA GLN A 234 10.84 9.04 0.34
C GLN A 234 11.11 8.09 -0.84
N LEU A 235 10.34 8.21 -1.93
CA LEU A 235 10.54 7.41 -3.13
C LEU A 235 11.86 7.75 -3.84
N SER A 236 12.37 8.96 -3.66
CA SER A 236 13.63 9.37 -4.27
C SER A 236 14.84 8.57 -3.76
N GLU A 237 14.70 7.86 -2.64
CA GLU A 237 15.70 6.88 -2.15
C GLU A 237 15.86 5.67 -3.09
N TYR A 238 14.85 5.38 -3.91
CA TYR A 238 14.80 4.17 -4.74
C TYR A 238 14.84 4.48 -6.24
N ILE A 239 14.33 5.65 -6.64
CA ILE A 239 14.20 6.05 -8.04
C ILE A 239 14.50 7.53 -8.22
N LYS A 240 14.96 7.93 -9.41
CA LYS A 240 15.06 9.34 -9.76
C LYS A 240 13.68 10.01 -9.72
N VAL A 241 13.55 11.03 -8.88
CA VAL A 241 12.34 11.87 -8.80
C VAL A 241 12.71 13.32 -9.09
N ASP A 242 12.23 13.85 -10.23
CA ASP A 242 12.43 15.24 -10.63
C ASP A 242 11.25 16.09 -10.13
N PHE A 243 11.54 17.18 -9.42
CA PHE A 243 10.52 18.10 -8.90
C PHE A 243 10.57 19.45 -9.64
N TYR A 244 9.46 19.82 -10.26
CA TYR A 244 9.24 21.11 -10.90
C TYR A 244 8.10 21.82 -10.19
N THR A 245 8.38 22.89 -9.46
CA THR A 245 7.36 23.68 -8.77
C THR A 245 7.65 25.17 -8.80
N ASP A 246 6.63 25.97 -9.13
CA ASP A 246 6.68 27.44 -8.99
C ASP A 246 6.21 27.90 -7.60
N ASP A 247 5.78 26.96 -6.77
CA ASP A 247 5.31 27.22 -5.42
C ASP A 247 6.48 27.35 -4.44
N LYS A 248 6.65 28.55 -3.88
CA LYS A 248 7.69 28.83 -2.89
C LYS A 248 7.61 27.91 -1.66
N LYS A 249 6.42 27.49 -1.22
CA LYS A 249 6.28 26.62 -0.04
C LYS A 249 6.67 25.17 -0.35
N GLU A 250 6.24 24.65 -1.50
CA GLU A 250 6.64 23.30 -1.94
C GLU A 250 8.14 23.24 -2.16
N TYR A 251 8.71 24.28 -2.77
CA TYR A 251 10.16 24.41 -2.95
C TYR A 251 10.93 24.32 -1.63
N GLN A 252 10.55 25.13 -0.62
CA GLN A 252 11.22 25.11 0.68
C GLN A 252 11.09 23.73 1.35
N PHE A 253 9.91 23.12 1.28
CA PHE A 253 9.68 21.77 1.82
C PHE A 253 10.60 20.73 1.20
N ILE A 254 10.74 20.72 -0.14
CA ILE A 254 11.58 19.73 -0.82
C ILE A 254 13.06 20.01 -0.50
N LYS A 255 13.48 21.27 -0.47
CA LYS A 255 14.87 21.65 -0.16
C LYS A 255 15.29 21.24 1.26
N GLU A 256 14.43 21.45 2.26
CA GLU A 256 14.66 20.98 3.63
C GLU A 256 14.84 19.45 3.71
N LYS A 257 14.27 18.70 2.75
CA LYS A 257 14.41 17.25 2.69
C LYS A 257 15.60 16.80 1.86
N GLU A 258 15.99 17.54 0.82
CA GLU A 258 17.20 17.29 0.02
C GLU A 258 18.46 17.24 0.90
N GLU A 259 18.55 18.08 1.94
CA GLU A 259 19.70 18.02 2.87
C GLU A 259 19.81 16.68 3.63
N ASN A 260 18.78 15.84 3.58
CA ASN A 260 18.72 14.52 4.22
C ASN A 260 18.77 13.34 3.22
N TYR A 261 18.71 13.59 1.91
CA TYR A 261 18.56 12.55 0.87
C TYR A 261 19.36 12.94 -0.39
N GLU A 262 19.99 12.00 -1.09
CA GLU A 262 20.70 12.27 -2.36
C GLU A 262 19.73 12.52 -3.54
N ILE A 263 18.86 13.52 -3.40
CA ILE A 263 17.83 13.86 -4.39
C ILE A 263 18.48 14.72 -5.48
N ASN A 264 18.39 14.28 -6.74
CA ASN A 264 18.73 15.15 -7.88
C ASN A 264 17.56 16.09 -8.17
N ILE A 265 17.58 17.30 -7.61
CA ILE A 265 16.56 18.31 -7.90
C ILE A 265 17.00 19.19 -9.08
N ILE A 266 16.36 18.99 -10.23
CA ILE A 266 16.56 19.87 -11.40
C ILE A 266 15.64 21.10 -11.27
N LEU A 267 16.21 22.20 -10.77
CA LEU A 267 15.49 23.47 -10.62
C LEU A 267 15.53 24.30 -11.90
N THR A 268 14.43 24.36 -12.63
CA THR A 268 14.27 25.30 -13.74
C THR A 268 13.42 26.50 -13.34
N LYS A 269 14.05 27.66 -13.10
CA LYS A 269 13.36 28.97 -12.96
C LYS A 269 12.65 29.44 -14.25
N LYS A 270 12.88 28.75 -15.37
CA LYS A 270 12.26 28.98 -16.67
C LYS A 270 12.19 27.64 -17.41
N ARG A 271 11.03 27.32 -17.98
CA ARG A 271 10.82 26.15 -18.86
C ARG A 271 12.01 26.00 -19.83
N PRO A 272 12.67 24.84 -19.91
CA PRO A 272 13.30 24.45 -21.16
C PRO A 272 12.14 24.21 -22.13
N PHE A 273 11.90 25.17 -23.01
CA PHE A 273 11.07 24.92 -24.19
C PHE A 273 11.83 23.88 -25.02
N TYR A 274 11.31 22.66 -25.02
CA TYR A 274 11.55 21.69 -26.09
C TYR A 274 10.42 21.82 -27.10
#